data_AF-A0A604P3G3-F1
#
_entry.id   AF-A0A604P3G3-F1
#
_cell.length_a   1.000
_cell.length_b   1.000
_cell.length_c   1.000
_cell.angle_alpha   90.00
_cell.angle_beta   90.00
_cell.angle_gamma   90.00
#
_symmetry.space_group_name_H-M   'P 1'
#
loop_
_entity.id
_entity.type
_entity.pdbx_description
1 polymer ?
#
loop_
_entity_poly.entity_id
_entity_poly.type
_entity_poly.pdbx_seq_one_letter_code
_entity_poly.pdbx_strand_id
1 'polypeptide(L)'
;FNKQLVSENISKLEKKIKSKFDQLKRKESLVNRIEISPTDYSMTLYTSGRLEIPADRLSAGERQLLAIAILWGLADSSGKELPTIIDTPMGRLDGEHRTRLIEKYFPNAASQVILLSTDEEIYGQYYSKLKPFIAQEYNIVYNETEKTSYFSNGYLESAL
;
A
#
# COMPACT_ATOMS: atom_id res chain seq x y z
N PHE A 1 24.41 -19.13 14.23
CA PHE A 1 24.65 -17.87 13.52
C PHE A 1 23.56 -17.56 12.49
N ASN A 2 23.46 -18.29 11.36
CA ASN A 2 22.49 -17.97 10.28
C ASN A 2 21.02 -17.98 10.76
N LYS A 3 20.57 -19.00 11.52
CA LYS A 3 19.20 -19.06 12.08
C LYS A 3 18.85 -17.89 12.99
N GLN A 4 19.81 -17.41 13.77
CA GLN A 4 19.60 -16.29 14.69
C GLN A 4 19.44 -14.98 13.92
N LEU A 5 20.28 -14.75 12.91
CA LEU A 5 20.16 -13.59 12.02
C LEU A 5 18.82 -13.57 11.26
N VAL A 6 18.38 -14.73 10.76
CA VAL A 6 17.07 -14.88 10.10
C VAL A 6 15.93 -14.52 11.06
N SER A 7 15.96 -15.06 12.28
CA SER A 7 14.94 -14.77 13.29
C SER A 7 14.91 -13.28 13.69
N GLU A 8 16.07 -12.64 13.81
CA GLU A 8 16.17 -11.20 14.09
C GLU A 8 15.60 -10.35 12.95
N ASN A 9 15.89 -10.70 11.69
CA ASN A 9 15.35 -10.01 10.53
C ASN A 9 13.83 -10.19 10.41
N ILE A 10 13.33 -11.39 10.70
CA ILE A 10 11.91 -11.67 10.74
C ILE A 10 11.21 -10.84 11.82
N SER A 11 11.76 -10.79 13.04
CA SER A 11 11.14 -9.98 14.11
C SER A 11 11.11 -8.49 13.77
N LYS A 12 12.14 -7.97 13.08
CA LYS A 12 12.13 -6.60 12.56
C LYS A 12 11.04 -6.41 11.50
N LEU A 13 10.90 -7.37 10.58
CA LEU A 13 9.90 -7.33 9.53
C LEU A 13 8.48 -7.38 10.11
N GLU A 14 8.18 -8.28 11.04
CA GLU A 14 6.90 -8.36 11.74
C GLU A 14 6.48 -7.01 12.35
N LYS A 15 7.41 -6.34 13.05
CA LYS A 15 7.19 -5.02 13.66
C LYS A 15 6.92 -3.95 12.60
N LYS A 16 7.68 -3.95 11.51
CA LYS A 16 7.49 -3.01 10.40
C LYS A 16 6.13 -3.22 9.73
N ILE A 17 5.80 -4.46 9.36
CA ILE A 17 4.50 -4.79 8.76
C ILE A 17 3.36 -4.37 9.68
N LYS A 18 3.44 -4.69 10.98
CA LYS A 18 2.41 -4.28 11.94
C LYS A 18 2.27 -2.78 12.03
N SER A 19 3.39 -2.05 12.11
CA SER A 19 3.39 -0.59 12.15
C SER A 19 2.80 0.03 10.88
N LYS A 20 3.11 -0.51 9.70
CA LYS A 20 2.51 -0.06 8.43
C LYS A 20 1.02 -0.38 8.39
N PHE A 21 0.62 -1.59 8.78
CA PHE A 21 -0.79 -1.99 8.84
C PHE A 21 -1.60 -1.11 9.79
N ASP A 22 -1.05 -0.75 10.95
CA ASP A 22 -1.68 0.15 11.91
C ASP A 22 -1.95 1.55 11.38
N GLN A 23 -1.11 2.02 10.46
CA GLN A 23 -1.32 3.32 9.79
C GLN A 23 -2.44 3.27 8.75
N LEU A 24 -2.70 2.09 8.18
CA LEU A 24 -3.67 1.90 7.10
C LEU A 24 -5.03 1.39 7.58
N LYS A 25 -5.08 0.72 8.73
CA LYS A 25 -6.30 0.13 9.27
C LYS A 25 -7.19 1.17 9.97
N ARG A 26 -8.45 0.78 10.21
CA ARG A 26 -9.37 1.51 11.10
C ARG A 26 -8.98 1.30 12.56
N LYS A 27 -9.35 2.25 13.45
CA LYS A 27 -9.01 2.21 14.89
C LYS A 27 -9.43 0.91 15.59
N GLU A 28 -10.43 0.20 15.08
CA GLU A 28 -10.99 -1.01 15.68
C GLU A 28 -10.46 -2.34 15.10
N SER A 29 -9.36 -2.32 14.32
CA SER A 29 -8.94 -3.54 13.64
C SER A 29 -8.50 -4.65 14.60
N LEU A 30 -9.00 -5.85 14.30
CA LEU A 30 -8.85 -7.11 15.05
C LEU A 30 -7.38 -7.55 15.22
N VAL A 31 -6.50 -7.18 14.29
CA VAL A 31 -5.10 -7.62 14.29
C VAL A 31 -4.27 -6.80 15.27
N ASN A 32 -3.79 -7.48 16.32
CA ASN A 32 -2.93 -6.91 17.35
C ASN A 32 -1.47 -7.36 17.24
N ARG A 33 -1.21 -8.53 16.64
CA ARG A 33 0.15 -9.04 16.43
C ARG A 33 0.22 -9.85 15.14
N ILE A 34 1.40 -9.81 14.52
CA ILE A 34 1.77 -10.58 13.33
C ILE A 34 2.99 -11.40 13.73
N GLU A 35 2.96 -12.70 13.45
CA GLU A 35 4.12 -13.58 13.56
C GLU A 35 4.41 -14.21 12.19
N ILE A 36 5.70 -14.41 11.90
CA ILE A 36 6.17 -15.09 10.70
C ILE A 36 7.07 -16.23 11.15
N SER A 37 6.76 -17.45 10.71
CA SER A 37 7.57 -18.62 11.00
C SER A 37 8.94 -18.51 10.32
N PRO A 38 10.06 -18.66 11.06
CA PRO A 38 11.40 -18.64 10.47
C PRO A 38 11.75 -19.89 9.65
N THR A 39 10.86 -20.88 9.62
CA THR A 39 11.08 -22.16 8.94
C THR A 39 10.46 -22.18 7.56
N ASP A 40 9.22 -21.71 7.43
CA ASP A 40 8.42 -21.76 6.20
C ASP A 40 7.84 -20.40 5.80
N TYR A 41 8.13 -19.34 6.56
CA TYR A 41 7.64 -17.97 6.34
C TYR A 41 6.12 -17.84 6.33
N SER A 42 5.39 -18.83 6.86
CA SER A 42 3.96 -18.71 7.09
C SER A 42 3.68 -17.55 8.04
N MET A 43 2.67 -16.74 7.70
CA MET A 43 2.25 -15.60 8.50
C MET A 43 1.00 -15.95 9.29
N THR A 44 1.04 -15.70 10.60
CA THR A 44 -0.09 -15.87 11.50
C THR A 44 -0.44 -14.54 12.15
N LEU A 45 -1.74 -14.25 12.21
CA LEU A 45 -2.28 -13.02 12.77
C LEU A 45 -2.92 -13.34 14.12
N TYR A 46 -2.78 -12.45 15.10
CA TYR A 46 -3.32 -12.65 16.43
C TYR A 46 -4.15 -11.45 16.92
N THR A 47 -5.21 -11.75 17.65
CA THR A 47 -6.03 -10.78 18.40
C THR A 47 -5.31 -10.28 19.65
N SER A 48 -5.90 -9.30 20.35
CA SER A 48 -5.41 -8.83 21.66
C SER A 48 -5.34 -9.94 22.71
N GLY A 49 -6.25 -10.92 22.64
CA GLY A 49 -6.27 -12.10 23.51
C GLY A 49 -5.27 -13.21 23.14
N ARG A 50 -4.36 -12.97 22.17
CA ARG A 50 -3.42 -13.96 21.62
C ARG A 50 -4.09 -15.17 20.94
N LEU A 51 -5.34 -15.03 20.53
CA LEU A 51 -6.00 -16.00 19.68
C LEU A 51 -5.63 -15.75 18.23
N GLU A 52 -5.32 -16.82 17.50
CA GLU A 52 -5.10 -16.77 16.05
C GLU A 52 -6.34 -16.26 15.33
N ILE A 53 -6.12 -15.47 14.28
CA ILE A 53 -7.14 -14.93 13.40
C ILE A 53 -7.09 -15.75 12.10
N PRO A 54 -8.07 -16.63 11.86
CA PRO A 54 -8.27 -17.25 10.56
C PRO A 54 -8.36 -16.22 9.44
N ALA A 55 -7.77 -16.51 8.28
CA ALA A 55 -7.66 -15.56 7.16
C ALA A 55 -9.03 -15.13 6.58
N ASP A 56 -10.06 -15.95 6.74
CA ASP A 56 -11.45 -15.70 6.35
C ASP A 56 -12.15 -14.67 7.25
N ARG A 57 -11.62 -14.40 8.46
CA ARG A 57 -12.14 -13.36 9.36
C ARG A 57 -11.76 -11.94 8.96
N LEU A 58 -10.72 -11.77 8.15
CA LEU A 58 -10.42 -10.46 7.59
C LEU A 58 -11.42 -10.12 6.49
N SER A 59 -11.89 -8.88 6.44
CA SER A 59 -12.62 -8.40 5.28
C SER A 59 -11.71 -8.37 4.04
N ALA A 60 -12.31 -8.32 2.84
CA ALA A 60 -11.53 -8.19 1.61
C ALA A 60 -10.64 -6.93 1.61
N GLY A 61 -11.14 -5.81 2.13
CA GLY A 61 -10.38 -4.57 2.27
C GLY A 61 -9.22 -4.71 3.24
N GLU A 62 -9.42 -5.34 4.40
CA GLU A 62 -8.32 -5.57 5.36
C GLU A 62 -7.25 -6.50 4.82
N ARG A 63 -7.62 -7.54 4.05
CA ARG A 63 -6.63 -8.40 3.37
C ARG A 63 -5.78 -7.60 2.39
N GLN A 64 -6.39 -6.70 1.62
CA GLN A 64 -5.67 -5.84 0.69
C GLN A 64 -4.74 -4.86 1.44
N LEU A 65 -5.20 -4.24 2.53
CA LEU A 65 -4.37 -3.37 3.36
C LEU A 65 -3.20 -4.12 4.01
N LEU A 66 -3.43 -5.37 4.43
CA LEU A 66 -2.38 -6.23 4.95
C LEU A 66 -1.33 -6.51 3.87
N ALA A 67 -1.75 -6.85 2.66
CA ALA A 67 -0.83 -7.05 1.53
C ALA A 67 0.01 -5.80 1.24
N ILE A 68 -0.61 -4.61 1.24
CA ILE A 68 0.10 -3.34 1.09
C ILE A 68 1.10 -3.13 2.23
N ALA A 69 0.70 -3.38 3.48
CA ALA A 69 1.58 -3.26 4.64
C ALA A 69 2.77 -4.24 4.60
N ILE A 70 2.58 -5.44 4.05
CA ILE A 70 3.64 -6.42 3.83
C ILE A 70 4.66 -5.87 2.84
N LEU A 71 4.20 -5.43 1.66
CA LEU A 71 5.06 -4.88 0.62
C LEU A 71 5.82 -3.63 1.11
N TRP A 72 5.12 -2.74 1.82
CA TRP A 72 5.73 -1.54 2.39
C TRP A 72 6.76 -1.88 3.47
N GLY A 73 6.45 -2.84 4.35
CA GLY A 73 7.39 -3.31 5.38
C GLY A 73 8.63 -3.99 4.79
N LEU A 74 8.48 -4.73 3.69
CA LEU A 74 9.59 -5.33 2.95
C LEU A 74 10.47 -4.29 2.28
N ALA A 75 9.87 -3.33 1.55
CA ALA A 75 10.58 -2.23 0.92
C ALA A 75 11.40 -1.44 1.94
N ASP A 76 10.77 -1.07 3.06
CA ASP A 76 11.40 -0.36 4.17
C ASP A 76 12.48 -1.20 4.88
N SER A 77 12.39 -2.53 4.86
CA SER A 77 13.42 -3.43 5.42
C SER A 77 14.62 -3.65 4.50
N SER A 78 14.48 -3.38 3.20
CA SER A 78 15.52 -3.66 2.22
C SER A 78 16.77 -2.77 2.37
N GLY A 79 16.63 -1.62 3.04
CA GLY A 79 17.69 -0.62 3.20
C GLY A 79 18.09 0.07 1.89
N LYS A 80 17.36 -0.16 0.79
CA LYS A 80 17.60 0.45 -0.51
C LYS A 80 16.53 1.50 -0.79
N GLU A 81 16.95 2.68 -1.24
CA GLU A 81 16.05 3.69 -1.77
C GLU A 81 15.75 3.37 -3.24
N LEU A 82 14.77 2.51 -3.46
CA LEU A 82 14.26 2.19 -4.79
C LEU A 82 12.95 2.92 -5.06
N PRO A 83 12.68 3.34 -6.30
CA PRO A 83 11.37 3.88 -6.65
C PRO A 83 10.29 2.80 -6.48
N THR A 84 9.12 3.22 -6.00
CA THR A 84 7.94 2.35 -5.91
C THR A 84 6.96 2.71 -7.01
N ILE A 85 6.59 1.73 -7.84
CA ILE A 85 5.57 1.87 -8.89
C ILE A 85 4.30 1.19 -8.38
N ILE A 86 3.19 1.92 -8.40
CA ILE A 86 1.89 1.42 -7.97
C ILE A 86 0.92 1.57 -9.13
N ASP A 87 0.50 0.43 -9.67
CA ASP A 87 -0.53 0.35 -10.69
C ASP A 87 -1.89 0.08 -10.04
N THR A 88 -2.93 0.76 -10.51
CA THR A 88 -4.29 0.71 -9.94
C THR A 88 -4.33 0.96 -8.42
N PRO A 89 -3.93 2.16 -7.95
CA PRO A 89 -3.64 2.44 -6.55
C PRO A 89 -4.82 2.23 -5.59
N MET A 90 -6.07 2.29 -6.06
CA MET A 90 -7.24 2.26 -5.18
C MET A 90 -7.92 0.90 -5.09
N GLY A 91 -7.80 0.07 -6.13
CA GLY A 91 -8.41 -1.26 -6.20
C GLY A 91 -9.84 -1.33 -5.63
N ARG A 92 -10.16 -2.44 -4.95
CA ARG A 92 -11.50 -2.73 -4.41
C ARG A 92 -11.72 -2.18 -2.99
N LEU A 93 -11.05 -1.08 -2.63
CA LEU A 93 -11.15 -0.48 -1.30
C LEU A 93 -12.34 0.49 -1.20
N ASP A 94 -12.98 0.54 -0.03
CA ASP A 94 -13.97 1.56 0.30
C ASP A 94 -13.32 2.95 0.53
N GLY A 95 -14.14 4.00 0.60
CA GLY A 95 -13.65 5.37 0.67
C GLY A 95 -12.79 5.70 1.88
N GLU A 96 -13.00 5.04 3.03
CA GLU A 96 -12.20 5.28 4.23
C GLU A 96 -10.79 4.68 4.07
N HIS A 97 -10.70 3.47 3.51
CA HIS A 97 -9.43 2.84 3.19
C HIS A 97 -8.68 3.59 2.08
N ARG A 98 -9.37 4.05 1.02
CA ARG A 98 -8.79 4.90 -0.04
C ARG A 98 -8.18 6.18 0.53
N THR A 99 -8.90 6.86 1.41
CA THR A 99 -8.41 8.09 2.07
C THR A 99 -7.12 7.84 2.84
N ARG A 100 -7.02 6.72 3.58
CA ARG A 100 -5.78 6.37 4.29
C ARG A 100 -4.62 6.05 3.36
N LEU A 101 -4.85 5.39 2.22
CA LEU A 101 -3.78 5.18 1.24
C LEU A 101 -3.20 6.50 0.75
N ILE A 102 -4.07 7.47 0.42
CA ILE A 102 -3.66 8.79 -0.06
C ILE A 102 -2.88 9.57 0.99
N GLU A 103 -3.37 9.57 2.23
CA GLU A 103 -2.78 10.41 3.27
C GLU A 103 -1.57 9.77 3.96
N LYS A 104 -1.48 8.43 3.98
CA LYS A 104 -0.49 7.69 4.77
C LYS A 104 0.47 6.88 3.93
N TYR A 105 -0.02 6.21 2.88
CA TYR A 105 0.80 5.29 2.10
C TYR A 105 1.52 5.98 0.95
N PHE A 106 0.80 6.53 -0.03
CA PHE A 106 1.44 7.00 -1.27
C PHE A 106 2.54 8.06 -1.06
N PRO A 107 2.39 9.05 -0.16
CA PRO A 107 3.46 10.01 0.09
C PRO A 107 4.69 9.41 0.80
N ASN A 108 4.55 8.23 1.41
CA ASN A 108 5.56 7.64 2.30
C ASN A 108 5.99 6.22 1.87
N ALA A 109 5.57 5.76 0.69
CA ALA A 109 5.85 4.40 0.23
C ALA A 109 7.35 4.21 -0.08
N ALA A 110 7.99 5.25 -0.65
CA ALA A 110 9.42 5.33 -0.91
C ALA A 110 9.83 6.79 -1.16
N SER A 111 11.14 7.06 -1.34
CA SER A 111 11.67 8.38 -1.73
C SER A 111 11.10 8.86 -3.07
N GLN A 112 10.81 7.95 -4.00
CA GLN A 112 10.14 8.23 -5.26
C GLN A 112 8.98 7.25 -5.46
N VAL A 113 7.80 7.78 -5.77
CA VAL A 113 6.59 7.00 -6.02
C VAL A 113 6.04 7.38 -7.39
N ILE A 114 5.76 6.39 -8.22
CA ILE A 114 5.10 6.54 -9.52
C ILE A 114 3.74 5.87 -9.39
N LEU A 115 2.68 6.67 -9.46
CA LEU A 115 1.30 6.19 -9.42
C LEU A 115 0.75 6.13 -10.84
N LEU A 116 0.22 4.97 -11.21
CA LEU A 116 -0.49 4.76 -12.47
C LEU A 116 -1.95 4.52 -12.12
N SER A 117 -2.82 5.46 -12.46
CA SER A 117 -4.23 5.44 -12.10
C SER A 117 -5.13 5.80 -13.27
N THR A 118 -6.38 5.36 -13.18
CA THR A 118 -7.47 5.85 -14.05
C THR A 118 -8.23 7.00 -13.38
N ASP A 119 -9.14 7.62 -14.13
CA ASP A 119 -10.07 8.64 -13.64
C ASP A 119 -11.06 8.09 -12.59
N GLU A 120 -11.29 6.77 -12.54
CA GLU A 120 -12.14 6.13 -11.54
C GLU A 120 -11.46 5.94 -10.17
N GLU A 121 -10.15 6.14 -10.08
CA GLU A 121 -9.38 5.84 -8.87
C GLU A 121 -9.00 7.10 -8.09
N ILE A 122 -8.33 8.06 -8.73
CA ILE A 122 -7.89 9.29 -8.09
C ILE A 122 -8.65 10.45 -8.73
N TYR A 123 -9.73 10.88 -8.09
CA TYR A 123 -10.59 11.99 -8.54
C TYR A 123 -11.07 12.87 -7.39
N GLY A 124 -11.43 14.11 -7.68
CA GLY A 124 -12.04 15.08 -6.76
C GLY A 124 -11.28 15.21 -5.43
N GLN A 125 -11.90 14.77 -4.33
CA GLN A 125 -11.29 14.85 -3.00
C GLN A 125 -9.99 14.06 -2.87
N TYR A 126 -9.86 12.94 -3.60
CA TYR A 126 -8.69 12.08 -3.54
C TYR A 126 -7.50 12.74 -4.22
N TYR A 127 -7.73 13.31 -5.39
CA TYR A 127 -6.75 14.13 -6.09
C TYR A 127 -6.33 15.33 -5.24
N SER A 128 -7.28 16.07 -4.68
CA SER A 128 -7.03 17.25 -3.85
C SER A 128 -6.16 16.95 -2.63
N LYS A 129 -6.36 15.80 -1.98
CA LYS A 129 -5.55 15.34 -0.84
C LYS A 129 -4.14 14.89 -1.24
N LEU A 130 -4.00 14.34 -2.44
CA LEU A 130 -2.71 13.86 -2.93
C LEU A 130 -1.85 15.00 -3.50
N LYS A 131 -2.48 16.03 -4.09
CA LYS A 131 -1.83 17.15 -4.78
C LYS A 131 -0.63 17.77 -4.07
N PRO A 132 -0.64 18.01 -2.75
CA PRO A 132 0.51 18.58 -2.04
C PRO A 132 1.78 17.73 -2.10
N PHE A 133 1.66 16.44 -2.40
CA PHE A 133 2.76 15.48 -2.48
C PHE A 133 3.17 15.14 -3.92
N ILE A 134 2.50 15.72 -4.93
CA ILE A 134 2.76 15.43 -6.34
C ILE A 134 3.82 16.38 -6.89
N ALA A 135 4.93 15.80 -7.36
CA ALA A 135 5.99 16.57 -8.01
C ALA A 135 5.71 16.82 -9.49
N GLN A 136 5.14 15.84 -10.20
CA GLN A 136 4.87 15.87 -11.64
C GLN A 136 3.61 15.07 -11.98
N GLU A 137 2.89 15.51 -13.01
CA GLU A 137 1.66 14.88 -13.49
C GLU A 137 1.72 14.72 -15.00
N TYR A 138 1.36 13.53 -15.46
CA TYR A 138 1.27 13.19 -16.87
C TYR A 138 -0.04 12.47 -17.14
N ASN A 139 -0.65 12.80 -18.27
CA ASN A 139 -1.82 12.12 -18.78
C ASN A 139 -1.48 11.39 -20.08
N ILE A 140 -1.93 10.14 -20.21
CA ILE A 140 -1.76 9.35 -21.44
C ILE A 140 -3.06 9.44 -22.20
N VAL A 141 -3.03 10.11 -23.35
CA VAL A 141 -4.21 10.30 -24.21
C VAL A 141 -4.13 9.36 -25.40
N TYR A 142 -5.17 8.55 -25.59
CA TYR A 142 -5.33 7.70 -26.77
C TYR A 142 -5.92 8.51 -27.92
N ASN A 143 -5.27 8.45 -29.10
CA ASN A 143 -5.77 9.04 -30.33
C ASN A 143 -6.46 7.95 -31.17
N GLU A 144 -7.79 7.95 -31.19
CA GLU A 144 -8.60 7.00 -31.95
C GLU A 144 -8.31 7.01 -33.47
N THR A 145 -7.98 8.18 -34.02
CA THR A 145 -7.75 8.33 -35.46
C THR A 145 -6.41 7.72 -35.87
N GLU A 146 -5.36 8.02 -35.10
CA GLU A 146 -4.00 7.55 -35.39
C GLU A 146 -3.72 6.16 -34.81
N LYS A 147 -4.57 5.67 -33.90
CA LYS A 147 -4.37 4.45 -33.10
C LYS A 147 -3.06 4.46 -32.32
N THR A 148 -2.70 5.63 -31.81
CA THR A 148 -1.48 5.87 -31.03
C THR A 148 -1.83 6.47 -29.67
N SER A 149 -0.85 6.56 -28.77
CA SER A 149 -0.99 7.29 -27.52
C SER A 149 0.15 8.29 -27.37
N TYR A 150 -0.14 9.41 -26.73
CA TYR A 150 0.85 10.44 -26.42
C TYR A 150 0.69 10.93 -24.99
N PHE A 151 1.77 11.51 -24.45
CA PHE A 151 1.75 12.14 -23.14
C PHE A 151 1.35 13.62 -23.26
N SER A 152 0.47 14.06 -22.38
CA SER A 152 0.21 15.48 -22.12
C SER A 152 0.55 15.82 -20.67
N ASN A 153 0.96 17.08 -20.42
CA ASN A 153 1.26 17.56 -19.07
C ASN A 153 -0.03 17.78 -18.28
N GLY A 154 0.02 17.48 -16.99
CA GLY A 154 -1.12 17.62 -16.09
C GLY A 154 -1.83 16.29 -15.83
N TYR A 155 -2.84 16.35 -14.97
CA TYR A 155 -3.65 15.20 -14.59
C TYR A 155 -5.02 15.26 -15.29
N LEU A 156 -5.71 14.13 -15.36
CA LEU A 156 -7.00 13.93 -16.06
C LEU A 156 -8.00 15.06 -15.74
N GLU A 157 -8.46 15.81 -16.74
CA GLU A 157 -9.45 16.88 -16.53
C GLU A 157 -10.76 16.36 -15.91
N SER A 158 -11.18 15.14 -16.27
CA SER A 158 -12.36 14.48 -15.70
C SER A 158 -12.22 14.15 -14.21
N ALA A 159 -10.99 14.16 -13.68
CA ALA A 159 -10.69 13.80 -12.30
C ALA A 159 -10.49 15.02 -11.38
N LEU A 160 -10.45 16.24 -11.94
CA LEU A 160 -10.35 17.49 -11.18
C LEU A 160 -11.71 17.89 -10.59
#